data_AF-A0A7W1BQ84-F1
#
_entry.id   AF-A0A7W1BQ84-F1
#
_cell.length_a   1.000
_cell.length_b   1.000
_cell.length_c   1.000
_cell.angle_alpha   90.00
_cell.angle_beta   90.00
_cell.angle_gamma   90.00
#
_symmetry.space_group_name_H-M   'P 1'
#
loop_
_entity.id
_entity.type
_entity.pdbx_description
1 polymer ?
#
loop_
_entity_poly.entity_id
_entity_poly.type
_entity_poly.pdbx_seq_one_letter_code
_entity_poly.pdbx_strand_id
1 'polypeptide(L)' 'MTRDLDQADRILDARQQARVMNRADAQMARDVPALPLFQIPLATAVRDTVRNFAQSLNPLTNSENWWLAR' A
#
# COMPACT_ATOMS: atom_id res chain seq x y z
N MET A 1 6.18 -18.49 -9.05
CA MET A 1 5.92 -17.56 -7.92
C MET A 1 7.19 -16.99 -7.30
N THR A 2 8.06 -17.76 -6.63
CA THR A 2 9.26 -17.21 -5.93
C THR A 2 10.22 -16.45 -6.84
N ARG A 3 10.46 -16.94 -8.06
CA ARG A 3 11.36 -16.29 -9.03
C ARG A 3 10.99 -14.83 -9.35
N ASP A 4 9.71 -14.50 -9.52
CA ASP A 4 9.30 -13.13 -9.85
C ASP A 4 9.42 -12.22 -8.60
N LEU A 5 9.18 -12.76 -7.40
CA LEU A 5 9.40 -12.02 -6.15
C LEU A 5 10.89 -11.74 -5.93
N ASP A 6 11.76 -12.76 -6.10
CA ASP A 6 13.22 -12.61 -6.02
C ASP A 6 13.76 -11.60 -7.06
N GLN A 7 13.12 -11.53 -8.22
CA GLN A 7 13.45 -10.57 -9.26
C GLN A 7 13.00 -9.15 -8.86
N ALA A 8 11.80 -8.99 -8.32
CA ALA A 8 11.28 -7.69 -7.89
C ALA A 8 12.14 -7.07 -6.78
N ASP A 9 12.68 -7.87 -5.86
CA ASP A 9 13.57 -7.41 -4.78
C ASP A 9 14.89 -6.82 -5.29
N ARG A 10 15.32 -7.19 -6.50
CA ARG A 10 16.59 -6.73 -7.11
C ARG A 10 16.42 -5.55 -8.05
N ILE A 11 15.18 -5.17 -8.37
CA ILE A 11 14.89 -4.07 -9.30
C ILE A 11 14.77 -2.76 -8.49
N LEU A 12 15.67 -1.82 -8.77
CA LEU A 12 15.66 -0.49 -8.14
C LEU A 12 14.67 0.49 -8.79
N ASP A 13 14.34 0.28 -10.08
CA ASP A 13 13.37 1.10 -10.78
C ASP A 13 11.93 0.71 -10.37
N ALA A 14 11.23 1.63 -9.70
CA ALA A 14 9.91 1.36 -9.15
C ALA A 14 8.88 0.93 -10.21
N ARG A 15 8.97 1.48 -11.44
CA ARG A 15 8.04 1.13 -12.52
C ARG A 15 8.27 -0.28 -13.02
N GLN A 16 9.52 -0.66 -13.18
CA GLN A 16 9.90 -2.01 -13.56
C GLN A 16 9.58 -3.01 -12.45
N GLN A 17 9.81 -2.66 -11.19
CA GLN A 17 9.44 -3.47 -10.03
C GLN A 17 7.93 -3.74 -10.01
N ALA A 18 7.10 -2.71 -10.17
CA ALA A 18 5.65 -2.84 -10.22
C ALA A 18 5.18 -3.79 -11.33
N ARG A 19 5.81 -3.74 -12.52
CA ARG A 19 5.49 -4.68 -13.61
C ARG A 19 5.78 -6.13 -13.23
N VAL A 20 6.87 -6.39 -12.50
CA VAL A 20 7.21 -7.74 -12.05
C VAL A 20 6.26 -8.20 -10.94
N MET A 21 5.94 -7.34 -9.98
CA MET A 21 4.98 -7.65 -8.92
C MET A 21 3.58 -7.99 -9.47
N ASN A 22 3.10 -7.25 -10.47
CA ASN A 22 1.81 -7.54 -11.12
C ASN A 22 1.80 -8.91 -11.82
N ARG A 23 2.94 -9.38 -12.33
CA ARG A 23 3.04 -10.74 -12.91
C ARG A 23 2.92 -11.80 -11.83
N ALA A 24 3.57 -11.60 -10.68
CA ALA A 24 3.46 -12.49 -9.54
C ALA A 24 2.02 -12.54 -8.98
N ASP A 25 1.35 -11.39 -8.89
CA ASP A 25 -0.05 -11.29 -8.48
C ASP A 25 -0.99 -12.04 -9.44
N ALA A 26 -0.83 -11.85 -10.75
CA ALA A 26 -1.61 -12.59 -11.74
C ALA A 26 -1.38 -14.11 -11.68
N GLN A 27 -0.18 -14.56 -11.31
CA GLN A 27 0.09 -15.98 -11.08
C GLN A 27 -0.59 -16.47 -9.79
N MET A 28 -0.52 -15.71 -8.69
CA MET A 28 -1.22 -16.02 -7.44
C MET A 28 -2.74 -16.13 -7.64
N ALA A 29 -3.32 -15.23 -8.42
CA ALA A 29 -4.75 -15.27 -8.74
C ALA A 29 -5.17 -16.54 -9.51
N ARG A 30 -4.28 -17.14 -10.30
CA ARG A 30 -4.55 -18.40 -11.04
C ARG A 30 -4.36 -19.63 -10.17
N ASP A 31 -3.33 -19.63 -9.33
CA ASP A 31 -2.97 -20.76 -8.48
C ASP A 31 -3.87 -20.83 -7.21
N VAL A 32 -4.60 -19.74 -6.92
CA VAL A 32 -5.54 -19.56 -5.79
C VAL A 32 -5.00 -20.08 -4.44
N PRO A 33 -3.79 -19.68 -4.00
CA PRO A 33 -3.27 -20.09 -2.70
C PRO A 33 -4.02 -19.41 -1.53
N ALA A 34 -4.71 -18.31 -1.79
CA ALA A 34 -5.53 -17.57 -0.82
C ALA A 34 -6.77 -16.99 -1.52
N LEU A 35 -7.90 -16.96 -0.81
CA LEU A 35 -9.14 -16.35 -1.26
C LEU A 35 -9.30 -14.96 -0.62
N PRO A 36 -9.17 -13.85 -1.38
CA PRO A 36 -9.36 -12.52 -0.84
C PRO A 36 -10.83 -12.29 -0.52
N LEU A 37 -11.18 -12.16 0.76
CA LEU A 37 -12.57 -12.01 1.21
C LEU A 37 -13.03 -10.54 1.22
N PHE A 38 -12.16 -9.63 1.63
CA PHE A 38 -12.42 -8.20 1.70
C PHE A 38 -11.12 -7.41 1.74
N GLN A 39 -11.22 -6.13 1.39
CA GLN A 39 -10.21 -5.12 1.71
C GLN A 39 -10.70 -4.35 2.94
N ILE A 40 -9.83 -4.11 3.92
CA ILE A 40 -10.20 -3.41 5.15
C ILE A 40 -10.42 -1.93 4.82
N PRO A 41 -11.65 -1.39 4.92
CA PRO A 41 -11.85 0.04 4.81
C PRO A 41 -11.20 0.72 6.02
N LEU A 42 -10.36 1.72 5.77
CA LEU A 42 -9.81 2.54 6.84
C LEU A 42 -10.72 3.74 7.05
N ALA A 43 -11.17 3.97 8.29
CA ALA A 43 -11.91 5.16 8.68
C ALA A 43 -11.13 5.91 9.75
N THR A 44 -11.12 7.24 9.68
CA THR A 44 -10.45 8.08 10.67
C THR A 44 -11.32 9.27 11.01
N ALA A 45 -11.50 9.53 12.30
CA ALA A 45 -12.13 10.74 12.79
C ALA A 45 -11.04 11.77 13.12
N VAL A 46 -11.09 12.93 12.47
CA VAL A 46 -10.19 14.05 12.71
C VAL A 46 -11.00 15.30 13.00
N ARG A 47 -10.44 16.21 13.81
CA ARG A 47 -11.07 17.51 14.03
C ARG A 47 -11.07 18.31 12.73
N ASP A 48 -12.11 19.07 12.51
CA ASP A 48 -12.26 19.98 11.37
C ASP A 48 -11.19 21.09 11.34
N THR A 49 -10.49 21.33 12.45
CA THR A 49 -9.33 22.23 12.53
C THR A 49 -8.02 21.58 12.09
N VAL A 50 -7.94 20.24 11.98
CA VAL A 50 -6.72 19.58 11.50
C VAL A 50 -6.55 19.85 10.00
N ARG A 51 -5.33 20.17 9.61
CA ARG A 51 -4.94 20.44 8.23
C ARG A 51 -3.84 19.49 7.79
N ASN A 52 -3.84 19.21 6.49
CA ASN A 52 -2.85 18.34 5.82
C ASN A 52 -2.77 16.91 6.38
N PHE A 53 -3.85 16.46 7.03
CA PHE A 53 -4.03 15.06 7.39
C PHE A 53 -4.18 14.21 6.12
N ALA A 54 -3.43 13.12 6.05
CA ALA A 54 -3.53 12.13 4.99
C ALA A 54 -3.77 10.76 5.62
N GLN A 55 -4.84 10.10 5.20
CA GLN A 55 -5.17 8.77 5.70
C GLN A 55 -4.14 7.74 5.20
N SER A 56 -3.61 6.92 6.11
CA SER A 56 -2.57 5.92 5.86
C SER A 56 -2.77 4.69 6.74
N LEU A 57 -2.27 3.53 6.31
CA LEU A 57 -2.26 2.29 7.11
C LEU A 57 -1.52 2.47 8.45
N ASN A 58 -0.47 3.28 8.47
CA ASN A 58 0.11 3.77 9.71
C ASN A 58 -0.52 5.14 10.03
N PRO A 59 -1.32 5.24 11.11
CA PRO A 59 -2.08 6.44 11.41
C PRO A 59 -1.22 7.65 11.79
N LEU A 60 0.10 7.51 11.93
CA LEU A 60 1.03 8.61 12.22
C LEU A 60 1.96 8.93 11.05
N THR A 61 1.79 8.28 9.88
CA THR A 61 2.56 8.61 8.68
C THR A 61 2.44 10.09 8.34
N ASN A 62 3.58 10.76 8.17
CA ASN A 62 3.68 12.18 7.83
C ASN A 62 3.05 13.13 8.86
N SER A 63 2.88 12.69 10.11
CA SER A 63 2.28 13.50 11.19
C SER A 63 3.05 14.78 11.50
N GLU A 64 4.34 14.85 11.17
CA GLU A 64 5.16 16.06 11.23
C GLU A 64 4.67 17.18 10.31
N ASN A 65 3.87 16.84 9.29
CA ASN A 65 3.29 17.80 8.36
C ASN A 65 1.87 18.23 8.75
N TRP A 66 1.35 17.78 9.90
CA TRP A 66 -0.01 18.10 10.33
C TRP A 66 -0.01 19.30 11.26
N TRP A 67 -1.04 20.13 11.18
CA TRP A 67 -1.20 21.26 12.08
C TRP A 67 -2.67 21.56 12.37
N LEU A 68 -2.90 22.37 13.39
CA LEU A 68 -4.21 22.90 13.74
C LEU A 68 -4.37 24.29 13.12
N ALA A 69 -5.44 24.49 12.36
CA ALA A 69 -5.93 25.81 12.03
C ALA A 69 -6.40 26.50 13.32
N ARG A 70 -6.05 27.78 13.47
CA ARG A 70 -6.49 28.63 14.58
C ARG A 70 -7.96 28.98 14.46
#